data_AF-A0A1W6Q3M5-F1
#
_entry.id   AF-A0A1W6Q3M5-F1
#
_cell.length_a   1.000
_cell.length_b   1.000
_cell.length_c   1.000
_cell.angle_alpha   90.00
_cell.angle_beta   90.00
_cell.angle_gamma   90.00
#
_symmetry.space_group_name_H-M   'P 1'
#
loop_
_entity.id
_entity.type
_entity.pdbx_description
1 polymer ?
#
loop_
_entity_poly.entity_id
_entity_poly.type
_entity_poly.pdbx_seq_one_letter_code
_entity_poly.pdbx_strand_id
1 'polypeptide(L)'
;MSNEAIGADRFLALVAAAQDRDLRLTSLQAGLLVAAELGIASDSRSFARMLGIAHALVLRDLSALAERDDMLQVVKRDPKTMRVHYRLAKP
;
A
#
# COMPACT_ATOMS: atom_id res chain seq x y z
N MET A 1 -12.40 -19.73 14.94
CA MET A 1 -11.61 -18.98 13.93
C MET A 1 -12.14 -17.56 13.96
N SER A 2 -11.32 -16.58 14.36
CA SER A 2 -11.77 -15.19 14.57
C SER A 2 -12.02 -14.48 13.24
N ASN A 3 -12.94 -13.52 13.22
CA ASN A 3 -13.26 -12.69 12.05
C ASN A 3 -12.02 -11.92 11.51
N GLU A 4 -11.07 -11.60 12.40
CA GLU A 4 -9.80 -10.95 12.04
C GLU A 4 -8.90 -11.84 11.18
N ALA A 5 -8.82 -13.13 11.47
CA ALA A 5 -8.02 -14.06 10.66
C ALA A 5 -8.57 -14.17 9.23
N ILE A 6 -9.90 -14.21 9.10
CA ILE A 6 -10.59 -14.19 7.79
C ILE A 6 -10.28 -12.89 7.03
N GLY A 7 -10.25 -11.76 7.75
CA GLY A 7 -9.86 -10.46 7.19
C GLY A 7 -8.42 -10.44 6.68
N ALA A 8 -7.48 -11.01 7.45
CA ALA A 8 -6.08 -11.09 7.07
C ALA A 8 -5.86 -12.01 5.86
N ASP A 9 -6.49 -13.20 5.83
CA ASP A 9 -6.40 -14.14 4.71
C ASP A 9 -6.95 -13.51 3.42
N ARG A 10 -8.09 -12.82 3.52
CA ARG A 10 -8.67 -12.08 2.39
C ARG A 10 -7.74 -10.98 1.89
N PHE A 11 -7.11 -10.23 2.80
CA PHE A 11 -6.14 -9.21 2.43
C PHE A 11 -4.96 -9.83 1.68
N LEU A 12 -4.35 -10.88 2.22
CA LEU A 12 -3.21 -11.55 1.59
C LEU A 12 -3.55 -12.16 0.23
N ALA A 13 -4.75 -12.74 0.08
CA ALA A 13 -5.22 -13.25 -1.21
C ALA A 13 -5.35 -12.13 -2.27
N LEU A 14 -5.82 -10.95 -1.87
CA LEU A 14 -5.91 -9.79 -2.77
C LEU A 14 -4.53 -9.25 -3.14
N VAL A 15 -3.58 -9.24 -2.21
CA VAL A 15 -2.18 -8.87 -2.48
C VAL A 15 -1.57 -9.83 -3.51
N ALA A 16 -1.73 -11.14 -3.32
CA ALA A 16 -1.27 -12.13 -4.28
C ALA A 16 -1.90 -11.92 -5.67
N ALA A 17 -3.23 -11.74 -5.73
CA ALA A 17 -3.93 -11.48 -6.99
C ALA A 17 -3.50 -10.15 -7.66
N ALA A 18 -3.04 -9.15 -6.91
CA ALA A 18 -2.49 -7.93 -7.50
C ALA A 18 -1.09 -8.17 -8.10
N GLN A 19 -0.24 -8.98 -7.45
CA GLN A 19 1.06 -9.38 -7.99
C GLN A 19 0.93 -10.26 -9.24
N ASP A 20 -0.06 -11.16 -9.27
CA ASP A 20 -0.32 -12.01 -10.45
C ASP A 20 -0.71 -11.20 -11.68
N ARG A 21 -1.32 -10.02 -11.49
CA ARG A 21 -1.70 -9.10 -12.59
C ARG A 21 -0.51 -8.26 -13.08
N ASP A 22 0.44 -7.95 -12.21
CA ASP A 22 1.65 -7.22 -12.56
C ASP A 22 2.84 -7.75 -11.75
N LEU A 23 3.59 -8.68 -12.37
CA LEU A 23 4.75 -9.35 -11.76
C LEU A 23 5.89 -8.39 -11.37
N ARG A 24 5.85 -7.14 -11.82
CA ARG A 24 6.82 -6.10 -11.42
C ARG A 24 6.54 -5.55 -10.03
N LEU A 25 5.35 -5.77 -9.48
CA LEU A 25 4.99 -5.33 -8.13
C LEU A 25 5.66 -6.22 -7.08
N THR A 26 6.37 -5.59 -6.16
CA THR A 26 6.74 -6.25 -4.91
C THR A 26 5.49 -6.55 -4.08
N SER A 27 5.56 -7.51 -3.15
CA SER A 27 4.43 -7.79 -2.25
C SER A 27 4.06 -6.59 -1.39
N LEU A 28 5.03 -5.73 -1.07
CA LEU A 28 4.81 -4.49 -0.32
C LEU A 28 4.09 -3.43 -1.16
N GLN A 29 4.48 -3.27 -2.44
CA GLN A 29 3.80 -2.38 -3.37
C GLN A 29 2.37 -2.84 -3.65
N ALA A 30 2.16 -4.13 -3.90
CA ALA A 30 0.82 -4.71 -4.03
C ALA A 30 -0.02 -4.52 -2.75
N GLY A 31 0.61 -4.70 -1.58
CA GLY A 31 0.01 -4.41 -0.27
C GLY A 31 -0.46 -2.96 -0.13
N LEU A 32 0.35 -1.99 -0.55
CA LEU A 32 0.00 -0.57 -0.54
C LEU A 32 -1.23 -0.27 -1.41
N LEU A 33 -1.27 -0.83 -2.61
CA LEU A 33 -2.39 -0.64 -3.54
C LEU A 33 -3.69 -1.26 -2.98
N VAL A 34 -3.63 -2.51 -2.52
CA VAL A 34 -4.79 -3.21 -1.95
C VAL A 34 -5.28 -2.53 -0.67
N ALA A 35 -4.39 -2.07 0.21
CA ALA A 35 -4.77 -1.37 1.42
C ALA A 35 -5.49 -0.04 1.12
N ALA A 36 -5.07 0.68 0.07
CA ALA A 36 -5.75 1.89 -0.37
C ALA A 36 -7.11 1.60 -1.02
N GLU A 37 -7.19 0.59 -1.88
CA GLU A 37 -8.43 0.14 -2.54
C GLU A 37 -9.50 -0.25 -1.50
N LEU A 38 -9.10 -0.98 -0.46
CA LEU A 38 -10.00 -1.42 0.62
C LEU A 38 -10.29 -0.32 1.66
N GLY A 39 -9.72 0.88 1.51
CA GLY A 39 -9.86 1.95 2.50
C GLY A 39 -9.19 1.67 3.85
N ILE A 40 -8.30 0.68 3.92
CA ILE A 40 -7.54 0.33 5.13
C ILE A 40 -6.50 1.41 5.43
N ALA A 41 -5.74 1.83 4.42
CA ALA A 41 -4.73 2.87 4.58
C ALA A 41 -4.50 3.64 3.27
N SER A 42 -4.45 4.97 3.35
CA SER A 42 -4.16 5.87 2.23
C SER A 42 -2.94 6.77 2.48
N ASP A 43 -2.11 6.40 3.45
CA ASP A 43 -0.86 7.08 3.75
C ASP A 43 0.21 6.15 4.34
N SER A 44 1.47 6.54 4.19
CA SER A 44 2.64 5.71 4.55
C SER A 44 2.74 5.39 6.04
N ARG A 45 2.28 6.27 6.93
CA ARG A 45 2.35 6.06 8.40
C ARG A 45 1.27 5.10 8.86
N SER A 46 0.04 5.27 8.39
CA SER A 46 -1.08 4.39 8.70
C SER A 46 -0.82 2.97 8.22
N PHE A 47 -0.34 2.83 6.98
CA PHE A 47 0.02 1.53 6.41
C PHE A 47 1.11 0.83 7.22
N ALA A 48 2.23 1.52 7.48
CA ALA A 48 3.33 1.00 8.29
C ALA A 48 2.86 0.50 9.67
N ARG A 49 2.03 1.29 10.34
CA ARG A 49 1.49 0.95 11.67
C ARG A 49 0.55 -0.25 11.64
N MET A 50 -0.35 -0.33 10.67
CA MET A 50 -1.34 -1.41 10.59
C MET A 50 -0.72 -2.75 10.25
N LEU A 51 0.31 -2.76 9.39
CA LEU A 51 0.95 -3.99 8.91
C LEU A 51 2.20 -4.35 9.72
N GLY A 52 2.59 -3.53 10.71
CA GLY A 52 3.79 -3.77 11.51
C GLY A 52 5.09 -3.64 10.73
N ILE A 53 5.12 -2.80 9.68
CA ILE A 53 6.26 -2.66 8.77
C ILE A 53 7.02 -1.37 9.10
N ALA A 54 8.35 -1.42 9.00
CA ALA A 54 9.19 -0.24 9.16
C ALA A 54 8.82 0.86 8.16
N HIS A 55 8.56 2.08 8.65
CA HIS A 55 8.12 3.21 7.83
C HIS A 55 9.08 3.55 6.69
N ALA A 56 10.39 3.40 6.90
CA ALA A 56 11.39 3.64 5.86
C ALA A 56 11.25 2.68 4.66
N LEU A 57 10.89 1.40 4.88
CA LEU A 57 10.64 0.44 3.80
C LEU A 57 9.38 0.82 3.01
N VAL A 58 8.34 1.26 3.72
CA VAL A 58 7.12 1.77 3.10
C VAL A 58 7.42 2.99 2.23
N LEU A 59 8.23 3.94 2.71
CA LEU A 59 8.62 5.12 1.94
C LEU A 59 9.45 4.79 0.70
N ARG A 60 10.37 3.82 0.80
CA ARG A 60 11.16 3.33 -0.34
C ARG A 60 10.24 2.81 -1.44
N ASP A 61 9.37 1.86 -1.10
CA ASP A 61 8.50 1.20 -2.09
C ASP A 61 7.43 2.15 -2.64
N LEU A 62 6.89 3.04 -1.80
CA LEU A 62 5.95 4.07 -2.23
C LEU A 62 6.61 5.10 -3.16
N SER A 63 7.88 5.42 -2.94
CA SER A 63 8.61 6.31 -3.86
C SER A 63 8.82 5.63 -5.22
N ALA A 64 9.23 4.36 -5.24
CA ALA A 64 9.34 3.60 -6.49
C ALA A 64 7.98 3.44 -7.22
N LEU A 65 6.90 3.28 -6.46
CA LEU A 65 5.55 3.16 -7.02
C LEU A 65 4.99 4.50 -7.50
N ALA A 66 5.43 5.63 -6.92
CA ALA A 66 5.04 6.96 -7.36
C ALA A 66 5.68 7.37 -8.70
N GLU A 67 6.76 6.72 -9.12
CA GLU A 67 7.29 6.86 -10.49
C GLU A 67 6.41 6.17 -11.54
N ARG A 68 5.40 5.41 -11.09
CA ARG A 68 4.40 4.73 -11.91
C ARG A 68 3.07 5.45 -11.79
N ASP A 69 2.92 6.53 -12.57
CA ASP A 69 1.73 7.39 -12.57
C ASP A 69 0.41 6.62 -12.89
N ASP A 70 0.51 5.44 -13.50
CA ASP A 70 -0.57 4.51 -13.80
C ASP A 70 -1.08 3.72 -12.58
N MET A 71 -0.33 3.70 -11.47
CA MET A 71 -0.65 2.89 -10.28
C MET A 71 -1.18 3.74 -9.12
N LEU A 72 -0.45 4.80 -8.76
CA LEU A 72 -0.86 5.71 -7.69
C LEU A 72 -0.36 7.11 -7.92
N GLN A 73 -0.98 8.06 -7.22
CA GLN A 73 -0.60 9.47 -7.25
C GLN A 73 -0.40 9.97 -5.83
N VAL A 74 0.74 10.60 -5.58
CA VAL A 74 1.03 11.26 -4.30
C VAL A 74 0.22 12.55 -4.22
N VAL A 75 -0.62 12.66 -3.19
CA VAL A 75 -1.51 13.80 -2.97
C VAL A 75 -0.87 14.85 -2.06
N LYS A 76 -0.11 14.40 -1.05
CA LYS A 76 0.54 15.29 -0.08
C LYS A 76 1.76 14.63 0.54
N ARG A 77 2.82 15.40 0.74
CA ARG A 77 3.98 15.02 1.56
C ARG A 77 4.06 15.95 2.76
N ASP A 78 4.20 15.37 3.95
CA ASP A 78 4.48 16.11 5.18
C ASP A 78 5.99 16.06 5.46
N PRO A 79 6.72 17.18 5.34
CA PRO A 79 8.17 17.21 5.49
C PRO A 79 8.64 17.03 6.95
N LYS A 80 7.78 17.27 7.95
CA LYS A 80 8.15 17.10 9.36
C LYS A 80 8.02 15.64 9.80
N THR A 81 6.95 14.98 9.34
CA THR A 81 6.64 13.60 9.76
C THR A 81 7.05 12.56 8.72
N MET A 82 7.54 12.98 7.56
CA MET A 82 7.80 12.13 6.39
C MET A 82 6.56 11.31 5.98
N ARG A 83 5.35 11.75 6.34
CA ARG A 83 4.10 11.08 5.97
C ARG A 83 3.78 11.42 4.52
N VAL A 84 3.46 10.40 3.73
CA VAL A 84 3.07 10.56 2.33
C VAL A 84 1.64 10.07 2.20
N HIS A 85 0.74 10.95 1.78
CA HIS A 85 -0.63 10.64 1.44
C HIS A 85 -0.74 10.39 -0.06
N TYR A 86 -1.48 9.37 -0.43
CA TYR A 86 -1.60 8.94 -1.82
C TYR A 86 -3.03 8.49 -2.12
N ARG A 87 -3.35 8.43 -3.41
CA ARG A 87 -4.58 7.84 -3.93
C ARG A 87 -4.23 6.94 -5.10
N LEU A 88 -5.06 5.94 -5.37
CA LEU A 88 -4.91 5.12 -6.57
C LEU A 88 -5.10 5.97 -7.82
N ALA A 89 -4.35 5.64 -8.87
CA ALA A 89 -4.63 6.18 -10.18
C ALA A 89 -6.04 5.73 -10.58
N LYS A 90 -6.83 6.64 -11.16
CA LYS A 90 -8.13 6.24 -11.71
C LYS A 90 -7.83 5.39 -12.96
N PRO A 91 -8.56 4.28 -13.18
CA PRO A 91 -8.49 3.56 -14.44
C PRO A 91 -8.91 4.45 -15.62
#